data_AF-A0A954FZM2-F1
#
_entry.id   AF-A0A954FZM2-F1
#
_cell.length_a   1.000
_cell.length_b   1.000
_cell.length_c   1.000
_cell.angle_alpha   90.00
_cell.angle_beta   90.00
_cell.angle_gamma   90.00
#
_symmetry.space_group_name_H-M   'P 1'
#
loop_
_entity.id
_entity.type
_entity.pdbx_description
1 polymer ?
#
loop_
_entity_poly.entity_id
_entity_poly.type
_entity_poly.pdbx_seq_one_letter_code
_entity_poly.pdbx_strand_id
1 'polypeptide(L)'
;MFPAKQISPFILLFFFTGIVGSSLHTARLSAAETAEKIVLLPETIQLSGKEARHGVSVQKMNHDNEYAGPVTTETQLSSSNPAVVKIEGQTVVPVGNGTAIITATLGKLKSSSKVTVTGIDKPHQWSFRNDVQPVLTKAACNSGPCHGALAGKGGFRLSLKAYDVLGDFHTIVKQSRGRRIELSDPARSLFLIKPTGAVPHKGGVR
;
A
#
# COMPACT_ATOMS: atom_id res chain seq x y z
N MET A 1 -33.09 -14.29 74.24
CA MET A 1 -33.89 -13.46 75.17
C MET A 1 -33.22 -12.09 75.22
N PHE A 2 -33.93 -11.05 74.77
CA PHE A 2 -33.57 -9.62 74.64
C PHE A 2 -33.07 -8.98 75.96
N PRO A 3 -32.70 -7.67 76.04
CA PRO A 3 -32.60 -6.58 75.03
C PRO A 3 -31.27 -5.77 75.11
N ALA A 4 -30.86 -5.02 74.06
CA ALA A 4 -31.15 -3.60 73.75
C ALA A 4 -30.83 -2.56 74.85
N LYS A 5 -29.98 -1.56 74.54
CA LYS A 5 -30.36 -0.13 74.31
C LYS A 5 -29.16 0.82 74.49
N GLN A 6 -29.11 1.81 73.57
CA GLN A 6 -28.84 3.26 73.73
C GLN A 6 -27.67 3.71 74.63
N ILE A 7 -26.93 4.78 74.32
CA ILE A 7 -27.34 6.18 74.48
C ILE A 7 -26.21 7.07 73.86
N SER A 8 -26.59 8.07 73.06
CA SER A 8 -25.81 9.26 72.61
C SER A 8 -25.75 10.30 73.76
N PRO A 9 -25.13 11.50 73.73
CA PRO A 9 -24.27 12.17 72.75
C PRO A 9 -22.99 12.74 73.41
N PHE A 10 -22.09 13.39 72.66
CA PHE A 10 -21.45 14.63 73.16
C PHE A 10 -20.85 15.41 71.99
N ILE A 11 -21.31 16.65 71.86
CA ILE A 11 -20.79 17.66 70.95
C ILE A 11 -19.51 18.23 71.58
N LEU A 12 -18.42 18.33 70.83
CA LEU A 12 -17.35 19.26 71.15
C LEU A 12 -16.84 19.92 69.87
N LEU A 13 -17.04 21.24 69.83
CA LEU A 13 -16.61 22.17 68.80
C LEU A 13 -15.12 22.48 69.04
N PHE A 14 -14.25 22.31 68.04
CA PHE A 14 -12.93 22.95 68.03
C PHE A 14 -12.67 23.58 66.67
N PHE A 15 -12.57 24.90 66.67
CA PHE A 15 -11.93 25.69 65.63
C PHE A 15 -10.44 25.35 65.59
N PHE A 16 -9.91 24.98 64.42
CA PHE A 16 -8.49 25.12 64.13
C PHE A 16 -8.30 25.83 62.79
N THR A 17 -7.75 27.03 62.90
CA THR A 17 -7.06 27.83 61.90
C THR A 17 -5.88 27.05 61.30
N GLY A 18 -5.54 27.27 60.02
CA GLY A 18 -4.23 26.83 59.51
C GLY A 18 -4.14 26.63 58.01
N ILE A 19 -3.69 27.67 57.32
CA ILE A 19 -3.30 27.72 55.91
C ILE A 19 -2.12 26.78 55.63
N VAL A 20 -2.20 25.97 54.57
CA VAL A 20 -1.05 25.66 53.71
C VAL A 20 -1.52 25.70 52.26
N GLY A 21 -1.25 26.83 51.61
CA GLY A 21 -1.40 26.98 50.16
C GLY A 21 -0.33 26.16 49.45
N SER A 22 -0.69 24.98 48.96
CA SER A 22 0.13 24.21 48.03
C SER A 22 0.08 24.89 46.68
N SER A 23 1.08 25.73 46.40
CA SER A 23 1.36 26.24 45.07
C SER A 23 1.66 25.07 44.14
N LEU A 24 0.66 24.63 43.37
CA LEU A 24 0.85 23.74 42.23
C LEU A 24 1.76 24.46 41.23
N HIS A 25 3.04 24.11 41.24
CA HIS A 25 3.92 24.34 40.11
C HIS A 25 3.39 23.50 38.95
N THR A 26 2.56 24.09 38.09
CA THR A 26 2.36 23.59 36.74
C THR A 26 3.69 23.71 36.02
N ALA A 27 4.48 22.65 36.07
CA ALA A 27 5.60 22.47 35.17
C ALA A 27 5.02 22.49 33.75
N ARG A 28 5.19 23.62 33.04
CA ARG A 28 5.04 23.62 31.59
C ARG A 28 6.13 22.68 31.08
N LEU A 29 5.73 21.48 30.65
CA LEU A 29 6.53 20.76 29.67
C LEU A 29 6.63 21.69 28.46
N SER A 30 7.75 22.40 28.38
CA SER A 30 8.20 22.92 27.10
C SER A 30 8.36 21.70 26.22
N ALA A 31 7.43 21.51 25.28
CA ALA A 31 7.66 20.62 24.15
C ALA A 31 8.97 21.11 23.54
N ALA A 32 10.05 20.36 23.78
CA ALA A 32 11.27 20.54 23.04
C ALA A 32 10.85 20.43 21.58
N GLU A 33 11.03 21.51 20.84
CA GLU A 33 10.83 21.56 19.40
C GLU A 33 11.89 20.62 18.81
N THR A 34 11.57 19.34 18.79
CA THR A 34 12.37 18.29 18.18
C THR A 34 12.54 18.68 16.73
N ALA A 35 13.79 18.77 16.27
CA ALA A 35 14.07 18.99 14.87
C ALA A 35 13.47 17.84 14.07
N GLU A 36 12.22 18.00 13.61
CA GLU A 36 11.53 17.03 12.79
C GLU A 36 12.33 16.89 11.49
N LYS A 37 12.75 15.67 11.15
CA LYS A 37 13.34 15.35 9.86
C LYS A 37 12.28 14.67 9.00
N ILE A 38 12.34 14.85 7.68
CA ILE A 38 11.59 14.03 6.74
C ILE A 38 12.52 13.05 6.03
N VAL A 39 11.99 11.89 5.66
CA VAL A 39 12.67 10.89 4.83
C VAL A 39 11.77 10.50 3.66
N LEU A 40 12.31 10.61 2.45
CA LEU A 40 11.70 10.09 1.23
C LEU A 40 12.10 8.63 1.05
N LEU A 41 11.10 7.75 0.96
CA LEU A 41 11.32 6.31 0.82
C LEU A 41 10.76 5.76 -0.50
N PRO A 42 11.45 4.80 -1.10
CA PRO A 42 12.77 4.28 -0.71
C PRO A 42 13.90 5.27 -1.08
N GLU A 43 15.06 5.16 -0.42
CA GLU A 43 16.23 6.04 -0.69
C GLU A 43 16.84 5.82 -2.09
N THR A 44 16.68 4.61 -2.63
CA THR A 44 17.10 4.28 -3.99
C THR A 44 15.98 3.59 -4.75
N ILE A 45 15.81 3.96 -6.01
CA ILE A 45 14.80 3.41 -6.91
C ILE A 45 15.50 2.97 -8.20
N GLN A 46 15.16 1.77 -8.66
CA GLN A 46 15.61 1.24 -9.94
C GLN A 46 14.37 0.99 -10.79
N LEU A 47 14.32 1.60 -11.97
CA LEU A 47 13.26 1.43 -12.94
C LEU A 47 13.84 0.78 -14.20
N SER A 48 13.11 -0.20 -14.72
CA SER A 48 13.48 -0.91 -15.94
C SER A 48 12.33 -0.89 -16.94
N GLY A 49 12.57 -0.31 -18.11
CA GLY A 49 11.58 -0.21 -19.17
C GLY A 49 10.59 0.94 -18.99
N LYS A 50 9.89 1.25 -20.09
CA LYS A 50 8.94 2.36 -20.19
C LYS A 50 7.68 2.21 -19.32
N GLU A 51 7.30 0.98 -18.97
CA GLU A 51 6.10 0.70 -18.17
C GLU A 51 6.37 0.66 -16.66
N ALA A 52 7.65 0.73 -16.23
CA ALA A 52 7.99 0.71 -14.82
C ALA A 52 7.41 1.92 -14.08
N ARG A 53 6.89 1.72 -12.88
CA ARG A 53 6.38 2.78 -12.01
C ARG A 53 6.78 2.45 -10.58
N HIS A 54 7.05 3.45 -9.76
CA HIS A 54 7.34 3.24 -8.35
C HIS A 54 6.69 4.33 -7.50
N GLY A 55 5.88 3.94 -6.51
CA GLY A 55 5.33 4.88 -5.54
C GLY A 55 6.39 5.31 -4.53
N VAL A 56 6.39 6.57 -4.14
CA VAL A 56 7.23 7.07 -3.04
C VAL A 56 6.36 7.50 -1.86
N SER A 57 6.94 7.48 -0.67
CA SER A 57 6.28 7.98 0.54
C SER A 57 7.23 8.87 1.32
N VAL A 58 6.68 9.86 2.00
CA VAL A 58 7.44 10.77 2.88
C VAL A 58 7.02 10.52 4.32
N GLN A 59 8.00 10.28 5.17
CA GLN A 59 7.80 9.96 6.58
C GLN A 59 8.51 10.98 7.47
N LYS A 60 7.94 11.25 8.64
CA LYS A 60 8.62 12.01 9.69
C LYS A 60 9.51 11.08 10.49
N MET A 61 10.70 11.56 10.83
CA MET A 61 11.62 10.90 11.75
C MET A 61 11.90 11.82 12.94
N ASN A 62 12.04 11.23 14.13
CA ASN A 62 12.50 11.95 15.31
C ASN A 62 14.03 12.16 15.27
N HIS A 63 14.58 12.79 16.30
CA HIS A 63 16.02 13.06 16.42
C HIS A 63 16.88 11.78 16.39
N ASP A 64 16.33 10.66 16.86
CA ASP A 64 17.03 9.37 16.95
C ASP A 64 16.86 8.53 15.66
N ASN A 65 16.37 9.15 14.58
CA ASN A 65 15.99 8.54 13.30
C ASN A 65 14.92 7.43 13.41
N GLU A 66 14.08 7.48 14.44
CA GLU A 66 12.93 6.58 14.57
C GLU A 66 11.71 7.16 13.87
N TYR A 67 10.83 6.29 13.37
CA TYR A 67 9.61 6.66 12.69
C TYR A 67 8.65 7.42 13.62
N ALA A 68 8.34 8.66 13.25
CA ALA A 68 7.46 9.56 14.00
C ALA A 68 6.07 9.73 13.36
N GLY A 69 5.78 9.02 12.26
CA GLY A 69 4.48 9.07 11.58
C GLY A 69 4.57 9.47 10.10
N PRO A 70 3.44 9.40 9.37
CA PRO A 70 3.38 9.84 7.99
C PRO A 70 3.39 11.37 7.92
N VAL A 71 3.86 11.92 6.79
CA VAL A 71 3.59 13.32 6.47
C VAL A 71 2.15 13.43 5.96
N THR A 72 1.29 14.12 6.71
CA THR A 72 -0.13 14.32 6.39
C THR A 72 -0.40 15.57 5.57
N THR A 73 0.59 16.47 5.46
CA THR A 73 0.54 17.68 4.63
C THR A 73 1.11 17.41 3.25
N GLU A 74 0.68 18.19 2.26
CA GLU A 74 1.18 18.03 0.90
C GLU A 74 2.67 18.32 0.82
N THR A 75 3.43 17.34 0.32
CA THR A 75 4.88 17.46 0.14
C THR A 75 5.19 17.73 -1.33
N GLN A 76 6.04 18.72 -1.61
CA GLN A 76 6.43 19.01 -2.99
C GLN A 76 7.54 18.05 -3.41
N LEU A 77 7.28 17.29 -4.48
CA LEU A 77 8.26 16.40 -5.09
C LEU A 77 8.80 17.04 -6.38
N SER A 78 10.12 16.98 -6.56
CA SER A 78 10.80 17.49 -7.76
C SER A 78 11.85 16.51 -8.25
N SER A 79 12.07 16.47 -9.57
CA SER A 79 13.11 15.66 -10.21
C SER A 79 14.24 16.57 -10.69
N SER A 80 15.48 16.18 -10.39
CA SER A 80 16.67 16.89 -10.89
C SER A 80 16.86 16.74 -12.40
N ASN A 81 16.21 15.76 -13.03
CA ASN A 81 16.30 15.53 -14.47
C ASN A 81 14.96 15.00 -15.03
N PRO A 82 14.06 15.91 -15.45
CA PRO A 82 12.76 15.54 -16.04
C PRO A 82 12.83 14.75 -17.35
N ALA A 83 13.98 14.73 -18.03
CA ALA A 83 14.19 13.91 -19.23
C ALA A 83 14.46 12.44 -18.89
N VAL A 84 14.85 12.14 -17.65
CA VAL A 84 15.07 10.77 -17.15
C VAL A 84 13.87 10.29 -16.34
N VAL A 85 13.37 11.13 -15.43
CA VAL A 85 12.26 10.79 -14.52
C VAL A 85 11.32 11.98 -14.35
N LYS A 86 10.02 11.72 -14.50
CA LYS A 86 8.92 12.60 -14.09
C LYS A 86 8.23 12.07 -12.84
N ILE A 87 7.47 12.94 -12.19
CA ILE A 87 6.73 12.63 -10.97
C ILE A 87 5.26 12.97 -11.23
N GLU A 88 4.39 11.99 -11.04
CA GLU A 88 2.93 12.11 -11.20
C GLU A 88 2.28 11.79 -9.85
N GLY A 89 1.86 12.84 -9.12
CA GLY A 89 1.47 12.71 -7.72
C GLY A 89 2.63 12.21 -6.87
N GLN A 90 2.50 11.02 -6.28
CA GLN A 90 3.57 10.33 -5.54
C GLN A 90 4.18 9.17 -6.33
N THR A 91 3.98 9.13 -7.65
CA THR A 91 4.50 8.06 -8.51
C THR A 91 5.68 8.56 -9.33
N VAL A 92 6.77 7.81 -9.30
CA VAL A 92 7.95 8.01 -10.12
C VAL A 92 7.76 7.33 -11.47
N VAL A 93 7.89 8.10 -12.54
CA VAL A 93 7.62 7.68 -13.91
C VAL A 93 8.90 7.83 -14.76
N PRO A 94 9.39 6.77 -15.40
CA PRO A 94 10.57 6.82 -16.26
C PRO A 94 10.24 7.51 -17.58
N VAL A 95 11.18 8.32 -18.08
CA VAL A 95 11.08 9.06 -19.35
C VAL A 95 12.28 8.80 -20.26
N GLY A 96 13.45 8.53 -19.69
CA GLY A 96 14.67 8.22 -20.43
C GLY A 96 15.64 7.42 -19.57
N ASN A 97 16.60 6.74 -20.19
CA ASN A 97 17.67 6.05 -19.45
C ASN A 97 18.57 7.08 -18.75
N GLY A 98 19.10 6.73 -17.58
CA GLY A 98 20.04 7.56 -16.83
C GLY A 98 19.75 7.62 -15.34
N THR A 99 20.23 8.67 -14.69
CA THR A 99 20.00 8.90 -13.25
C THR A 99 19.36 10.25 -12.99
N ALA A 100 18.47 10.29 -12.00
CA ALA A 100 17.87 11.51 -11.47
C ALA A 100 17.84 11.45 -9.94
N ILE A 101 17.84 12.60 -9.29
CA ILE A 101 17.56 12.72 -7.86
C ILE A 101 16.14 13.26 -7.72
N ILE A 102 15.31 12.57 -6.97
CA ILE A 102 14.01 13.08 -6.54
C ILE A 102 14.19 13.72 -5.18
N THR A 103 13.68 14.93 -5.01
CA THR A 103 13.71 15.64 -3.73
C THR A 103 12.29 15.94 -3.27
N ALA A 104 11.97 15.47 -2.06
CA ALA A 104 10.80 15.86 -1.29
C ALA A 104 11.12 17.10 -0.47
N THR A 105 10.24 18.10 -0.51
CA THR A 105 10.35 19.35 0.24
C THR A 105 9.09 19.58 1.08
N LEU A 106 9.26 19.73 2.39
CA LEU A 106 8.21 20.12 3.33
C LEU A 106 8.68 21.34 4.12
N GLY A 107 8.22 22.54 3.72
CA GLY A 107 8.72 23.80 4.28
C GLY A 107 10.23 23.92 4.06
N LYS A 108 11.01 23.92 5.14
CA LYS A 108 12.49 23.96 5.11
C LYS A 108 13.14 22.58 5.05
N LEU A 109 12.37 21.52 5.32
CA LEU A 109 12.89 20.15 5.37
C LEU A 109 12.97 19.57 3.97
N LYS A 110 14.05 18.86 3.69
CA LYS A 110 14.27 18.17 2.42
C LYS A 110 14.76 16.75 2.66
N SER A 111 14.34 15.85 1.78
CA SER A 111 14.89 14.50 1.68
C SER A 111 14.93 14.08 0.23
N SER A 112 15.87 13.20 -0.13
CA SER A 112 16.10 12.84 -1.53
C SER A 112 16.29 11.35 -1.72
N SER A 113 15.87 10.88 -2.90
CA SER A 113 16.05 9.51 -3.36
C SER A 113 16.75 9.49 -4.71
N LYS A 114 17.73 8.61 -4.88
CA LYS A 114 18.41 8.40 -6.15
C LYS A 114 17.59 7.44 -7.02
N VAL A 115 17.27 7.85 -8.24
CA VAL A 115 16.59 7.01 -9.22
C VAL A 115 17.53 6.68 -10.37
N THR A 116 17.56 5.41 -10.75
CA THR A 116 18.26 4.94 -11.96
C THR A 116 17.25 4.29 -12.88
N VAL A 117 17.23 4.73 -14.14
CA VAL A 117 16.34 4.21 -15.18
C VAL A 117 17.17 3.53 -16.25
N THR A 118 16.76 2.32 -16.64
CA THR A 118 17.42 1.53 -17.68
C THR A 118 16.42 0.89 -18.63
N GLY A 119 16.86 0.55 -19.83
CA GLY A 119 16.10 -0.27 -20.76
C GLY A 119 14.80 0.35 -21.28
N ILE A 120 14.67 1.69 -21.31
CA ILE A 120 13.44 2.34 -21.81
C ILE A 120 13.15 1.99 -23.27
N ASP A 121 14.21 1.82 -24.05
CA ASP A 121 14.15 1.50 -25.48
C ASP A 121 13.92 0.00 -25.75
N LYS A 122 13.91 -0.83 -24.71
CA LYS A 122 13.68 -2.27 -24.84
C LYS A 122 12.18 -2.56 -24.87
N PRO A 123 11.75 -3.57 -25.66
CA PRO A 123 10.36 -4.02 -25.62
C PRO A 123 10.03 -4.55 -24.22
N HIS A 124 8.80 -4.24 -23.75
CA HIS A 124 8.29 -4.74 -22.47
C HIS A 124 8.32 -6.27 -22.47
N GLN A 125 8.90 -6.84 -21.42
CA GLN A 125 8.97 -8.28 -21.23
C GLN A 125 7.74 -8.73 -20.45
N TRP A 126 6.76 -9.28 -21.17
CA TRP A 126 5.51 -9.74 -20.58
C TRP A 126 5.74 -10.89 -19.59
N SER A 127 5.22 -10.73 -18.38
CA SER A 127 5.26 -11.71 -17.29
C SER A 127 3.85 -12.21 -17.01
N PHE A 128 3.63 -13.52 -17.11
CA PHE A 128 2.35 -14.10 -16.74
C PHE A 128 1.94 -13.78 -15.29
N ARG A 129 2.91 -13.77 -14.38
CA ARG A 129 2.68 -13.47 -12.96
C ARG A 129 2.34 -12.01 -12.70
N ASN A 130 3.01 -11.07 -13.38
CA ASN A 130 2.88 -9.65 -13.08
C ASN A 130 1.89 -8.92 -14.00
N ASP A 131 1.65 -9.43 -15.21
CA ASP A 131 0.85 -8.75 -16.23
C ASP A 131 -0.49 -9.45 -16.51
N VAL A 132 -0.59 -10.78 -16.32
CA VAL A 132 -1.81 -11.54 -16.64
C VAL A 132 -2.60 -11.92 -15.40
N GLN A 133 -1.97 -12.58 -14.43
CA GLN A 133 -2.67 -13.02 -13.21
C GLN A 133 -3.34 -11.89 -12.41
N PRO A 134 -2.75 -10.69 -12.27
CA PRO A 134 -3.39 -9.60 -11.53
C PRO A 134 -4.68 -9.12 -12.20
N VAL A 135 -4.77 -9.19 -13.54
CA VAL A 135 -6.00 -8.88 -14.28
C VAL A 135 -7.11 -9.85 -13.90
N LEU A 136 -6.80 -11.15 -13.84
CA LEU A 136 -7.77 -12.18 -13.43
C LEU A 136 -8.23 -12.02 -11.98
N THR A 137 -7.31 -11.67 -11.09
CA THR A 137 -7.61 -11.42 -9.68
C THR A 137 -8.48 -10.18 -9.53
N LYS A 138 -8.15 -9.09 -10.24
CA LYS A 138 -8.93 -7.85 -10.22
C LYS A 138 -10.36 -8.06 -10.75
N ALA A 139 -10.52 -8.87 -11.79
CA ALA A 139 -11.81 -9.26 -12.35
C ALA A 139 -12.52 -10.37 -11.55
N ALA A 140 -11.95 -10.81 -10.42
CA ALA A 140 -12.44 -11.91 -9.57
C ALA A 140 -12.62 -13.26 -10.29
N CYS A 141 -11.97 -13.47 -11.44
CA CYS A 141 -12.06 -14.72 -12.21
C CYS A 141 -11.52 -15.93 -11.42
N ASN A 142 -10.41 -15.75 -10.71
CA ASN A 142 -9.76 -16.76 -9.89
C ASN A 142 -10.20 -16.71 -8.40
N SER A 143 -11.42 -16.22 -8.15
CA SER A 143 -12.03 -16.19 -6.81
C SER A 143 -12.82 -17.47 -6.51
N GLY A 144 -13.07 -17.73 -5.23
CA GLY A 144 -13.77 -18.93 -4.74
C GLY A 144 -15.15 -19.19 -5.37
N PRO A 145 -16.00 -18.16 -5.64
CA PRO A 145 -17.27 -18.38 -6.33
C PRO A 145 -17.15 -18.81 -7.80
N CYS A 146 -16.01 -18.53 -8.45
CA CYS A 146 -15.78 -18.75 -9.88
C CYS A 146 -14.69 -19.81 -10.11
N HIS A 147 -13.68 -19.52 -10.95
CA HIS A 147 -12.67 -20.49 -11.32
C HIS A 147 -11.66 -20.77 -10.21
N GLY A 148 -11.59 -19.93 -9.18
CA GLY A 148 -10.81 -20.17 -7.96
C GLY A 148 -11.46 -21.13 -6.96
N ALA A 149 -12.65 -21.67 -7.26
CA ALA A 149 -13.27 -22.73 -6.48
C ALA A 149 -12.36 -23.97 -6.42
N LEU A 150 -12.47 -24.77 -5.35
CA LEU A 150 -11.69 -26.01 -5.20
C LEU A 150 -11.84 -26.95 -6.41
N ALA A 151 -13.04 -27.05 -6.99
CA ALA A 151 -13.31 -27.82 -8.21
C ALA A 151 -13.22 -26.99 -9.52
N GLY A 152 -13.04 -25.67 -9.43
CA GLY A 152 -13.19 -24.75 -10.56
C GLY A 152 -14.64 -24.68 -11.08
N LYS A 153 -14.81 -24.21 -12.32
CA LYS A 153 -16.10 -24.17 -13.03
C LYS A 153 -15.92 -24.59 -14.49
N GLY A 154 -16.83 -25.41 -15.00
CA GLY A 154 -16.84 -25.82 -16.42
C GLY A 154 -15.55 -26.52 -16.86
N GLY A 155 -14.93 -27.30 -15.98
CA GLY A 155 -13.64 -27.97 -16.25
C GLY A 155 -12.45 -27.01 -16.34
N PHE A 156 -12.59 -25.77 -15.85
CA PHE A 156 -11.54 -24.77 -15.78
C PHE A 156 -11.35 -24.32 -14.32
N ARG A 157 -10.17 -24.63 -13.77
CA ARG A 157 -9.81 -24.38 -12.38
C ARG A 157 -8.55 -23.52 -12.33
N LEU A 158 -8.65 -22.37 -11.68
CA LEU A 158 -7.51 -21.54 -11.34
C LEU A 158 -7.24 -21.69 -9.84
N SER A 159 -6.00 -21.47 -9.45
CA SER A 159 -5.61 -21.33 -8.06
C SER A 159 -6.28 -20.10 -7.45
N LEU A 160 -6.70 -20.22 -6.18
CA LEU A 160 -7.37 -19.13 -5.49
C LEU A 160 -6.43 -17.92 -5.41
N LYS A 161 -6.87 -16.78 -5.94
CA LYS A 161 -6.08 -15.53 -5.97
C LYS A 161 -4.66 -15.72 -6.54
N ALA A 162 -4.51 -16.56 -7.57
CA ALA A 162 -3.25 -16.76 -8.28
C ALA A 162 -2.10 -17.38 -7.44
N TYR A 163 -2.45 -18.18 -6.42
CA TYR A 163 -1.49 -18.84 -5.54
C TYR A 163 -0.47 -19.73 -6.28
N ASP A 164 -0.88 -20.45 -7.33
CA ASP A 164 -0.02 -21.34 -8.12
C ASP A 164 0.15 -20.82 -9.54
N VAL A 165 1.25 -20.10 -9.77
CA VAL A 165 1.56 -19.46 -11.05
C VAL A 165 1.74 -20.47 -12.18
N LEU A 166 2.47 -21.54 -11.94
CA LEU A 166 2.78 -22.53 -12.97
C LEU A 166 1.56 -23.40 -13.29
N GLY A 167 0.80 -23.79 -12.26
CA GLY A 167 -0.47 -24.50 -12.42
C GLY A 167 -1.53 -23.67 -13.16
N ASP A 168 -1.65 -22.38 -12.85
CA ASP A 168 -2.55 -21.47 -13.57
C ASP A 168 -2.16 -21.34 -15.03
N PHE A 169 -0.86 -21.13 -15.30
CA PHE A 169 -0.35 -21.06 -16.67
C PHE A 169 -0.66 -22.34 -17.45
N HIS A 170 -0.38 -23.51 -16.86
CA HIS A 170 -0.69 -24.80 -17.47
C HIS A 170 -2.20 -24.94 -17.75
N THR A 171 -3.05 -24.56 -16.79
CA THR A 171 -4.50 -24.68 -16.91
C THR A 171 -5.06 -23.77 -18.02
N ILE A 172 -4.53 -22.55 -18.13
CA ILE A 172 -4.93 -21.58 -19.15
C ILE A 172 -4.42 -22.00 -20.52
N VAL A 173 -3.12 -22.33 -20.64
CA VAL A 173 -2.45 -22.46 -21.93
C VAL A 173 -2.43 -23.89 -22.47
N LYS A 174 -2.41 -24.92 -21.61
CA LYS A 174 -2.13 -26.31 -22.00
C LYS A 174 -3.32 -27.25 -21.78
N GLN A 175 -4.02 -27.14 -20.64
CA GLN A 175 -5.12 -28.04 -20.31
C GLN A 175 -6.21 -28.02 -21.39
N SER A 176 -6.92 -29.13 -21.56
CA SER A 176 -7.99 -29.27 -22.56
C SER A 176 -7.47 -29.05 -23.99
N ARG A 177 -6.22 -29.47 -24.26
CA ARG A 177 -5.53 -29.36 -25.55
C ARG A 177 -5.33 -27.92 -26.02
N GLY A 178 -5.10 -26.99 -25.07
CA GLY A 178 -4.83 -25.58 -25.37
C GLY A 178 -5.99 -24.78 -25.96
N ARG A 179 -7.20 -25.34 -26.02
CA ARG A 179 -8.38 -24.72 -26.68
C ARG A 179 -8.84 -23.36 -26.12
N ARG A 180 -8.22 -22.85 -25.05
CA ARG A 180 -8.58 -21.56 -24.44
C ARG A 180 -7.82 -20.39 -25.05
N ILE A 181 -6.66 -20.65 -25.66
CA ILE A 181 -5.76 -19.65 -26.23
C ILE A 181 -5.57 -19.97 -27.71
N GLU A 182 -5.96 -19.04 -28.57
CA GLU A 182 -5.74 -19.09 -30.01
C GLU A 182 -4.59 -18.13 -30.34
N LEU A 183 -3.40 -18.67 -30.61
CA LEU A 183 -2.21 -17.83 -30.84
C LEU A 183 -2.22 -17.17 -32.22
N SER A 184 -2.86 -17.79 -33.21
CA SER A 184 -2.94 -17.24 -34.57
C SER A 184 -3.95 -16.09 -34.68
N ASP A 185 -4.93 -16.07 -33.77
CA ASP A 185 -5.97 -15.05 -33.67
C ASP A 185 -6.36 -14.86 -32.19
N PRO A 186 -5.57 -14.08 -31.44
CA PRO A 186 -5.75 -13.90 -29.99
C PRO A 186 -7.15 -13.43 -29.61
N ALA A 187 -7.80 -12.61 -30.45
CA ALA A 187 -9.13 -12.06 -30.22
C ALA A 187 -10.22 -13.14 -30.14
N ARG A 188 -10.01 -14.33 -30.73
CA ARG A 188 -10.93 -15.48 -30.63
C ARG A 188 -10.68 -16.38 -29.43
N SER A 189 -9.63 -16.14 -28.65
CA SER A 189 -9.32 -16.95 -27.47
C SER A 189 -10.52 -16.99 -26.53
N LEU A 190 -11.02 -18.20 -26.20
CA LEU A 190 -12.13 -18.36 -25.24
C LEU A 190 -11.86 -17.66 -23.92
N PHE A 191 -10.58 -17.57 -23.54
CA PHE A 191 -10.10 -16.84 -22.38
C PHE A 191 -10.44 -15.34 -22.39
N LEU A 192 -10.54 -14.71 -23.57
CA LEU A 192 -10.91 -13.30 -23.75
C LEU A 192 -12.40 -13.11 -24.07
N ILE A 193 -12.98 -13.96 -24.92
CA ILE A 193 -14.36 -13.76 -25.41
C ILE A 193 -15.45 -14.21 -24.43
N LYS A 194 -15.13 -15.10 -23.47
CA LYS A 194 -16.05 -15.50 -22.40
C LYS A 194 -16.30 -14.36 -21.41
N PRO A 195 -15.28 -13.76 -20.76
CA PRO A 195 -15.51 -12.71 -19.77
C PRO A 195 -16.15 -11.44 -20.37
N THR A 196 -15.95 -11.16 -21.65
CA THR A 196 -16.56 -10.01 -22.34
C THR A 196 -18.02 -10.23 -22.77
N GLY A 197 -18.53 -11.46 -22.67
CA GLY A 197 -19.89 -11.80 -23.12
C GLY A 197 -20.06 -11.99 -24.63
N ALA A 198 -18.98 -11.88 -25.42
CA ALA A 198 -19.00 -12.15 -26.86
C ALA A 198 -19.43 -13.60 -27.17
N VAL A 199 -19.21 -14.52 -26.23
CA VAL A 199 -19.86 -15.84 -26.20
C VAL A 199 -20.43 -16.13 -24.82
N PRO A 200 -21.45 -17.01 -24.70
CA PRO A 200 -22.11 -17.26 -23.41
C PRO A 200 -21.15 -17.70 -22.30
N HIS A 201 -21.09 -16.92 -21.22
CA HIS A 201 -20.34 -17.25 -20.01
C HIS A 201 -21.30 -17.35 -18.83
N LYS A 202 -21.41 -18.53 -18.23
CA LYS A 202 -22.31 -18.77 -17.08
C LYS A 202 -22.02 -17.86 -15.89
N GLY A 203 -20.77 -17.38 -15.77
CA GLY A 203 -20.36 -16.45 -14.73
C GLY A 203 -20.69 -14.98 -15.00
N GLY A 204 -21.38 -14.64 -16.11
CA GLY A 204 -21.66 -13.27 -16.53
C GLY A 204 -20.44 -12.54 -17.12
N VAL A 205 -20.63 -11.26 -17.45
CA VAL A 205 -19.55 -10.37 -17.89
C VAL A 205 -18.66 -10.01 -16.69
N ARG A 206 -17.34 -9.89 -16.92
CA ARG A 206 -16.31 -9.64 -15.91
C ARG A 206 -15.34 -8.56 -16.34
#